data_AF-A0A960D1C3-F1
#
_entry.id   AF-A0A960D1C3-F1
#
_cell.length_a   1.000
_cell.length_b   1.000
_cell.length_c   1.000
_cell.angle_alpha   90.00
_cell.angle_beta   90.00
_cell.angle_gamma   90.00
#
_symmetry.space_group_name_H-M   'P 1'
#
loop_
_entity.id
_entity.type
_entity.pdbx_description
1 polymer ?
#
loop_
_entity_poly.entity_id
_entity_poly.type
_entity_poly.pdbx_seq_one_letter_code
_entity_poly.pdbx_strand_id
1 'polypeptide(L)'
;AMLMDMGLSEETARKATEEIHLDEERAVHFHLAQELGVDPREKPSAIVAAVSSFLMFAIGAVVPLLPYLFGVEALWPGLLCGAIGLLIAGGVAARFTRGSVVFGSARQLAFGVIAIAATYFVGRLVGTVI
;
A
#
# COMPACT_ATOMS: atom_id res chain seq x y z
N ALA A 1 -1.75 -29.28 -18.38
CA ALA A 1 -3.05 -28.71 -17.96
C ALA A 1 -3.03 -27.19 -18.11
N MET A 2 -2.13 -26.49 -17.40
CA MET A 2 -2.05 -25.01 -17.37
C MET A 2 -2.24 -24.28 -18.72
N LEU A 3 -1.53 -24.65 -19.78
CA LEU A 3 -1.68 -24.04 -21.11
C LEU A 3 -3.07 -24.25 -21.72
N MET A 4 -3.68 -25.42 -21.51
CA MET A 4 -5.05 -25.71 -21.96
C MET A 4 -6.09 -24.96 -21.12
N ASP A 5 -5.84 -24.79 -19.82
CA ASP A 5 -6.70 -23.99 -18.93
C ASP A 5 -6.70 -22.50 -19.31
N MET A 6 -5.63 -22.02 -19.96
CA MET A 6 -5.57 -20.70 -20.59
C MET A 6 -6.27 -20.62 -21.95
N GLY A 7 -6.82 -21.74 -22.45
CA GLY A 7 -7.60 -21.81 -23.69
C GLY A 7 -6.84 -22.31 -24.93
N LEU A 8 -5.61 -22.82 -24.79
CA LEU A 8 -4.91 -23.44 -25.92
C LEU A 8 -5.50 -24.80 -26.26
N SER A 9 -5.53 -25.15 -27.55
CA SER A 9 -5.79 -26.52 -27.98
C SER A 9 -4.71 -27.46 -27.43
N GLU A 10 -5.02 -28.74 -27.25
CA GLU A 10 -4.04 -29.73 -26.78
C GLU A 10 -2.79 -29.79 -27.68
N GLU A 11 -2.98 -29.71 -29.01
CA GLU A 11 -1.87 -29.71 -29.95
C GLU A 11 -0.95 -28.49 -29.75
N THR A 12 -1.54 -27.29 -29.63
CA THR A 12 -0.80 -26.05 -29.40
C THR A 12 -0.13 -26.05 -28.03
N ALA A 13 -0.82 -26.53 -27.00
CA ALA A 13 -0.28 -26.61 -25.63
C ALA A 13 0.93 -27.55 -25.56
N ARG A 14 0.88 -28.69 -26.26
CA ARG A 14 2.03 -29.62 -26.35
C ARG A 14 3.22 -28.97 -27.06
N LYS A 15 3.00 -28.39 -28.23
CA LYS A 15 4.07 -27.69 -28.99
C LYS A 15 4.69 -26.55 -28.17
N ALA A 16 3.86 -25.72 -27.54
CA ALA A 16 4.34 -24.63 -26.68
C ALA A 16 5.12 -25.16 -25.47
N THR A 17 4.68 -26.28 -24.87
CA THR A 17 5.43 -26.91 -23.76
C THR A 17 6.82 -27.33 -24.22
N GLU A 18 6.92 -28.02 -25.35
CA GLU A 18 8.21 -28.44 -25.92
C GLU A 18 9.11 -27.23 -26.21
N GLU A 19 8.59 -26.22 -26.90
CA GLU A 19 9.35 -25.01 -27.27
C GLU A 19 9.84 -24.20 -26.06
N ILE A 20 9.02 -24.07 -25.02
CA ILE A 20 9.38 -23.35 -23.78
C ILE A 20 10.50 -24.09 -23.02
N HIS A 21 10.49 -25.43 -23.03
CA HIS A 21 11.46 -26.26 -22.31
C HIS A 21 12.76 -26.54 -23.06
N LEU A 22 12.92 -26.01 -24.29
CA LEU A 22 14.20 -26.03 -25.00
C LEU A 22 15.28 -25.19 -24.28
N ASP A 23 14.86 -24.23 -23.47
CA ASP A 23 15.72 -23.30 -22.72
C ASP A 23 15.30 -23.34 -21.26
N GLU A 24 16.20 -23.83 -20.40
CA GLU A 24 15.96 -23.98 -18.96
C GLU A 24 15.62 -22.64 -18.29
N GLU A 25 16.25 -21.54 -18.73
CA GLU A 25 15.98 -20.20 -18.20
C GLU A 25 14.54 -19.78 -18.55
N ARG A 26 14.11 -19.99 -19.80
CA ARG A 26 12.74 -19.69 -20.23
C ARG A 26 11.70 -20.55 -19.54
N ALA A 27 11.98 -21.83 -19.33
CA ALA A 27 11.09 -22.73 -18.61
C ALA A 27 10.91 -22.28 -17.16
N VAL A 28 12.01 -21.96 -16.47
CA VAL A 28 11.97 -21.44 -15.09
C VAL A 28 11.22 -20.11 -15.04
N HIS A 29 11.50 -19.16 -15.94
CA HIS A 29 10.78 -17.90 -16.01
C HIS A 29 9.28 -18.08 -16.23
N PHE A 30 8.89 -19.00 -17.10
CA PHE A 30 7.48 -19.30 -17.38
C PHE A 30 6.78 -19.83 -16.12
N HIS A 31 7.38 -20.79 -15.42
CA HIS A 31 6.81 -21.33 -14.19
C HIS A 31 6.77 -20.29 -13.06
N LEU A 32 7.82 -19.48 -12.87
CA LEU A 32 7.83 -18.42 -11.86
C LEU A 32 6.74 -17.37 -12.13
N ALA A 33 6.55 -16.99 -13.39
CA ALA A 33 5.51 -16.03 -13.76
C ALA A 33 4.09 -16.61 -13.61
N GLN A 34 3.88 -17.87 -13.99
CA GLN A 34 2.53 -18.46 -13.99
C GLN A 34 2.12 -19.04 -12.64
N GLU A 35 3.04 -19.63 -11.88
CA GLU A 35 2.73 -20.30 -10.61
C GLU A 35 2.91 -19.37 -9.42
N LEU A 36 3.96 -18.53 -9.43
CA LEU A 36 4.27 -17.63 -8.32
C LEU A 36 3.85 -16.18 -8.59
N GLY A 37 3.51 -15.83 -9.84
CA GLY A 37 3.09 -14.47 -10.20
C GLY A 37 4.21 -13.43 -10.09
N VAL A 38 5.47 -13.85 -10.09
CA VAL A 38 6.64 -12.96 -9.97
C VAL A 38 7.49 -13.02 -11.22
N ASP A 39 7.88 -11.85 -11.72
CA ASP A 39 8.87 -11.73 -12.78
C ASP A 39 10.28 -11.56 -12.14
N PRO A 40 11.19 -12.54 -12.31
CA PRO A 40 12.55 -12.46 -11.76
C PRO A 40 13.39 -11.31 -12.35
N ARG A 41 12.93 -10.72 -13.45
CA ARG A 41 13.58 -9.56 -14.10
C ARG A 41 13.12 -8.25 -13.48
N GLU A 42 12.00 -8.22 -12.79
CA GLU A 42 11.63 -7.06 -11.98
C GLU A 42 12.59 -6.97 -10.79
N LYS A 43 13.35 -5.87 -10.75
CA LYS A 43 14.27 -5.55 -9.65
C LYS A 43 13.71 -4.37 -8.85
N PRO A 44 12.76 -4.59 -7.92
CA PRO A 44 12.31 -3.53 -7.04
C PRO A 44 13.49 -2.99 -6.23
N SER A 45 13.75 -1.69 -6.31
CA SER A 45 14.83 -1.05 -5.56
C SER A 45 14.41 -0.82 -4.11
N ALA A 46 14.99 -1.61 -3.20
CA ALA A 46 14.73 -1.50 -1.77
C ALA A 46 15.05 -0.09 -1.22
N ILE A 47 16.11 0.54 -1.71
CA ILE A 47 16.50 1.89 -1.31
C ILE A 47 15.46 2.93 -1.77
N VAL A 48 14.98 2.82 -3.01
CA VAL A 48 13.95 3.73 -3.51
C VAL A 48 12.67 3.58 -2.69
N ALA A 49 12.24 2.35 -2.39
CA ALA A 49 11.07 2.09 -1.56
C ALA A 49 11.22 2.65 -0.14
N ALA A 50 12.37 2.46 0.51
CA ALA A 50 12.63 2.95 1.86
C ALA A 50 12.65 4.49 1.92
N VAL A 51 13.43 5.14 1.04
CA VAL A 51 13.59 6.60 1.05
C VAL A 51 12.28 7.29 0.67
N SER A 52 11.57 6.80 -0.35
CA SER A 52 10.29 7.37 -0.75
C SER A 52 9.23 7.23 0.36
N SER A 53 9.17 6.08 1.03
CA SER A 53 8.24 5.85 2.15
C SER A 53 8.55 6.77 3.33
N PHE A 54 9.83 6.91 3.69
CA PHE A 54 10.25 7.81 4.77
C PHE A 54 9.87 9.26 4.47
N LEU A 55 10.16 9.76 3.28
CA LEU A 55 9.85 11.14 2.89
C LEU A 55 8.34 11.39 2.86
N MET A 56 7.55 10.46 2.28
CA MET A 56 6.09 10.58 2.27
C MET A 56 5.50 10.55 3.68
N PHE A 57 6.01 9.70 4.56
CA PHE A 57 5.60 9.67 5.97
C PHE A 57 5.94 10.98 6.69
N ALA A 58 7.18 11.46 6.56
CA ALA A 58 7.62 12.69 7.20
C ALA A 58 6.80 13.90 6.74
N ILE A 59 6.57 14.04 5.44
CA ILE A 59 5.74 15.10 4.87
C ILE A 59 4.29 14.98 5.36
N GLY A 60 3.72 13.78 5.35
CA GLY A 60 2.37 13.54 5.85
C GLY A 60 2.20 13.86 7.34
N ALA A 61 3.22 13.58 8.16
CA ALA A 61 3.21 13.84 9.59
C ALA A 61 3.20 15.34 9.94
N VAL A 62 3.68 16.22 9.04
CA VAL A 62 3.64 17.67 9.25
C VAL A 62 2.21 18.22 9.17
N VAL A 63 1.33 17.62 8.38
CA VAL A 63 -0.04 18.13 8.12
C VAL A 63 -0.84 18.40 9.41
N PRO A 64 -1.01 17.44 10.33
CA PRO A 64 -1.73 17.70 11.59
C PRO A 64 -0.95 18.63 12.55
N LEU A 65 0.35 18.87 12.31
CA LEU A 65 1.18 19.76 13.14
C LEU A 65 1.09 21.22 12.73
N LEU A 66 0.63 21.51 11.50
CA LEU A 66 0.57 22.87 10.97
C LEU A 66 -0.08 23.88 11.92
N PRO A 67 -1.27 23.64 12.53
CA PRO A 67 -1.87 24.62 13.43
C PRO A 67 -0.98 24.98 14.62
N TYR A 68 -0.32 23.99 15.22
CA TYR A 68 0.58 24.21 16.37
C TYR A 68 1.83 24.99 15.98
N LEU A 69 2.37 24.78 14.76
CA LEU A 69 3.48 25.57 14.23
C LEU A 69 3.12 27.05 14.06
N PHE A 70 1.83 27.37 13.89
CA PHE A 70 1.32 28.74 13.84
C PHE A 70 0.82 29.27 15.21
N GLY A 71 1.13 28.57 16.31
CA GLY A 71 0.78 29.01 17.67
C GLY A 71 -0.64 28.70 18.12
N VAL A 72 -1.36 27.82 17.41
CA VAL A 72 -2.69 27.37 17.84
C VAL A 72 -2.55 26.30 18.92
N GLU A 73 -3.07 26.57 20.12
CA GLU A 73 -3.00 25.62 21.25
C GLU A 73 -4.19 24.65 21.30
N ALA A 74 -5.28 24.99 20.60
CA ALA A 74 -6.46 24.13 20.57
C ALA A 74 -6.19 22.82 19.82
N LEU A 75 -6.73 21.70 20.33
CA LEU A 75 -6.57 20.37 19.73
C LEU A 75 -7.36 20.20 18.41
N TRP A 76 -8.56 20.79 18.34
CA TRP A 76 -9.50 20.52 17.24
C TRP A 76 -8.98 20.93 15.84
N PRO A 77 -8.21 22.01 15.65
CA PRO A 77 -7.66 22.36 14.33
C PRO A 77 -6.67 21.30 13.83
N GLY A 78 -5.83 20.75 14.73
CA GLY A 78 -4.92 19.64 14.40
C GLY A 78 -5.68 18.38 13.99
N LEU A 79 -6.76 18.06 14.71
CA LEU A 79 -7.65 16.94 14.35
C LEU A 79 -8.32 17.15 12.99
N LEU A 80 -8.74 18.38 12.68
CA LEU A 80 -9.36 18.70 11.39
C LEU A 80 -8.36 18.57 10.24
N CYS A 81 -7.15 19.13 10.39
CA CYS A 81 -6.06 18.97 9.42
C CYS A 81 -5.72 17.49 9.19
N GLY A 82 -5.61 16.71 10.27
CA GLY A 82 -5.38 15.27 10.20
C GLY A 82 -6.51 14.52 9.50
N ALA A 83 -7.77 14.82 9.83
CA ALA A 83 -8.93 14.18 9.21
C ALA A 83 -9.01 14.45 7.70
N ILE A 84 -8.80 15.70 7.29
CA ILE A 84 -8.74 16.08 5.87
C ILE A 84 -7.58 15.35 5.18
N GLY A 85 -6.40 15.34 5.79
CA GLY A 85 -5.22 14.63 5.26
C GLY A 85 -5.47 13.13 5.06
N LEU A 86 -6.09 12.46 6.03
CA LEU A 86 -6.43 11.02 5.95
C LEU A 86 -7.48 10.74 4.89
N LEU A 87 -8.51 11.58 4.77
CA LEU A 87 -9.54 11.43 3.73
C LEU A 87 -8.93 11.57 2.32
N ILE A 88 -8.04 12.55 2.12
CA ILE A 88 -7.34 12.75 0.85
C ILE A 88 -6.42 11.54 0.57
N ALA A 89 -5.57 11.15 1.52
CA ALA A 89 -4.62 10.05 1.34
C ALA A 89 -5.35 8.72 1.05
N GLY A 90 -6.40 8.41 1.81
CA GLY A 90 -7.21 7.20 1.60
C GLY A 90 -7.94 7.21 0.25
N GLY A 91 -8.43 8.38 -0.18
CA GLY A 91 -9.10 8.54 -1.47
C GLY A 91 -8.15 8.39 -2.65
N VAL A 92 -6.96 8.99 -2.56
CA VAL A 92 -5.89 8.87 -3.56
C VAL A 92 -5.42 7.41 -3.65
N ALA A 93 -5.16 6.75 -2.53
CA ALA A 93 -4.78 5.35 -2.52
C ALA A 93 -5.85 4.46 -3.18
N ALA A 94 -7.12 4.65 -2.85
CA ALA A 94 -8.22 3.90 -3.46
C ALA A 94 -8.36 4.17 -4.96
N ARG A 95 -8.14 5.41 -5.41
CA ARG A 95 -8.14 5.78 -6.83
C ARG A 95 -7.06 5.00 -7.60
N PHE A 96 -5.85 4.89 -7.06
CA PHE A 96 -4.74 4.15 -7.68
C PHE A 96 -5.00 2.65 -7.71
N THR A 97 -5.62 2.09 -6.67
CA THR A 97 -5.97 0.67 -6.62
C THR A 97 -7.31 0.34 -7.32
N ARG A 98 -7.88 1.28 -8.10
CA ARG A 98 -9.17 1.14 -8.80
C ARG A 98 -10.35 0.74 -7.87
N GLY A 99 -10.28 1.13 -6.60
CA GLY A 99 -11.32 0.90 -5.59
C GLY A 99 -12.28 2.09 -5.45
N SER A 100 -13.28 1.92 -4.58
CA SER A 100 -14.20 3.01 -4.20
C SER A 100 -13.46 4.07 -3.38
N VAL A 101 -13.39 5.30 -3.92
CA VAL A 101 -12.74 6.45 -3.26
C VAL A 101 -13.40 6.74 -1.91
N VAL A 102 -14.74 6.72 -1.86
CA VAL A 102 -15.50 6.99 -0.63
C VAL A 102 -15.17 5.96 0.45
N PHE A 103 -15.15 4.67 0.09
CA PHE A 103 -14.82 3.61 1.03
C PHE A 103 -13.36 3.70 1.49
N GLY A 104 -12.43 3.97 0.57
CA GLY A 104 -11.00 4.15 0.88
C GLY A 104 -10.74 5.29 1.84
N SER A 105 -11.32 6.46 1.58
CA SER A 105 -11.24 7.64 2.46
C SER A 105 -11.84 7.36 3.84
N ALA A 106 -13.05 6.79 3.89
CA ALA A 106 -13.73 6.49 5.15
C ALA A 106 -12.95 5.47 5.99
N ARG A 107 -12.45 4.41 5.34
CA ARG A 107 -11.60 3.39 5.98
C ARG A 107 -10.33 3.99 6.57
N GLN A 108 -9.65 4.86 5.81
CA GLN A 108 -8.42 5.52 6.27
C GLN A 108 -8.68 6.45 7.46
N LEU A 109 -9.77 7.22 7.41
CA LEU A 109 -10.18 8.06 8.53
C LEU A 109 -10.50 7.22 9.77
N ALA A 110 -11.22 6.09 9.61
CA ALA A 110 -11.55 5.19 10.73
C ALA A 110 -10.29 4.63 11.41
N PHE A 111 -9.31 4.16 10.65
CA PHE A 111 -8.03 3.72 11.22
C PHE A 111 -7.28 4.84 11.93
N GLY A 112 -7.29 6.05 11.37
CA GLY A 112 -6.69 7.22 12.02
C GLY A 112 -7.36 7.55 13.36
N VAL A 113 -8.69 7.53 13.43
CA VAL A 113 -9.45 7.74 14.67
C VAL A 113 -9.11 6.68 15.71
N ILE A 114 -9.03 5.40 15.32
CA ILE A 114 -8.63 4.30 16.22
C ILE A 114 -7.23 4.54 16.77
N ALA A 115 -6.27 4.89 15.91
CA ALA A 115 -4.89 5.15 16.31
C ALA A 115 -4.80 6.34 17.29
N ILE A 116 -5.48 7.45 16.97
CA ILE A 116 -5.53 8.65 17.84
C ILE A 116 -6.18 8.31 19.19
N ALA A 117 -7.29 7.58 19.18
CA ALA A 117 -7.97 7.17 20.41
C ALA A 117 -7.06 6.30 21.29
N ALA A 118 -6.34 5.34 20.69
CA ALA A 118 -5.41 4.48 21.40
C ALA A 118 -4.25 5.27 22.01
N THR A 119 -3.60 6.17 21.25
CA THR A 119 -2.47 6.96 21.76
C THR A 119 -2.90 7.98 22.80
N TYR A 120 -4.07 8.61 22.63
CA TYR A 120 -4.65 9.51 23.63
C TYR A 120 -4.97 8.77 24.92
N PHE A 121 -5.53 7.56 24.84
CA PHE A 121 -5.83 6.74 26.01
C PHE A 121 -4.57 6.34 26.77
N VAL A 122 -3.54 5.86 26.07
CA VAL A 122 -2.23 5.55 26.67
C VAL A 122 -1.63 6.81 27.32
N GLY A 123 -1.64 7.95 26.63
CA GLY A 123 -1.16 9.22 27.17
C GLY A 123 -1.90 9.63 28.45
N ARG A 124 -3.22 9.45 28.49
CA ARG A 124 -4.04 9.70 29.68
C ARG A 124 -3.65 8.80 30.84
N LEU A 125 -3.48 7.49 30.61
CA LEU A 125 -3.09 6.55 31.65
C LEU A 125 -1.72 6.89 32.25
N VAL A 126 -0.73 7.20 31.39
CA VAL A 126 0.62 7.58 31.86
C VAL A 126 0.58 8.91 32.60
N GLY A 127 -0.15 9.91 32.08
CA GLY A 127 -0.29 11.22 32.71
C GLY A 127 -1.05 11.19 34.04
N THR A 128 -1.77 10.12 34.37
CA THR A 128 -2.36 9.92 35.70
C THR A 128 -1.42 9.25 36.71
N VAL A 129 -0.28 8.71 36.25
CA VAL A 129 0.69 7.99 37.10
C VAL A 129 1.87 8.87 37.52
N ILE A 130 2.10 10.00 36.83
CA ILE A 130 3.14 11.00 37.14
C ILE A 130 2.54 12.18 37.89
#